data_AF-A0A4Q3C8T2-F1
#
_entry.id   AF-A0A4Q3C8T2-F1
#
_cell.length_a   1.000
_cell.length_b   1.000
_cell.length_c   1.000
_cell.angle_alpha   90.00
_cell.angle_beta   90.00
_cell.angle_gamma   90.00
#
_symmetry.space_group_name_H-M   'P 1'
#
loop_
_entity.id
_entity.type
_entity.pdbx_description
1 polymer ?
#
loop_
_entity_poly.entity_id
_entity_poly.type
_entity_poly.pdbx_seq_one_letter_code
_entity_poly.pdbx_strand_id
1 'polypeptide(L)'
;MAQQESFIKLKGKIGDLTFFKTKDGYQAREKGGVSADRIANDPAYLRTRENNAEFGRACIGSKKLRDVLRSIILLTSDAKMANRLTSRIARIIKADTVN
;
A
#
# COMPACT_ATOMS: atom_id res chain seq x y z
N MET A 1 -13.22 -23.94 -7.76
CA MET A 1 -12.21 -22.95 -8.20
C MET A 1 -11.81 -23.31 -9.62
N ALA A 2 -11.62 -22.32 -10.50
CA ALA A 2 -11.17 -22.58 -11.86
C ALA A 2 -9.71 -23.08 -11.85
N GLN A 3 -9.48 -24.26 -12.40
CA GLN A 3 -8.16 -24.87 -12.52
C GLN A 3 -7.61 -24.62 -13.93
N GLN A 4 -6.31 -24.36 -14.03
CA GLN A 4 -5.67 -24.18 -15.34
C GLN A 4 -5.20 -25.55 -15.86
N GLU A 5 -5.97 -26.16 -16.75
CA GLU A 5 -5.53 -27.32 -17.52
C GLU A 5 -4.73 -26.85 -18.75
N SER A 6 -3.41 -26.72 -18.60
CA SER A 6 -2.51 -26.42 -19.73
C SER A 6 -1.09 -26.89 -19.44
N PHE A 7 -0.36 -27.28 -20.48
CA PHE A 7 1.08 -27.56 -20.40
C PHE A 7 1.92 -26.29 -20.16
N ILE A 8 1.34 -25.12 -20.41
CA ILE A 8 1.99 -23.82 -20.22
C ILE A 8 1.81 -23.37 -18.76
N LYS A 9 2.93 -23.19 -18.05
CA LYS A 9 2.94 -22.70 -16.67
C LYS A 9 2.94 -21.18 -16.66
N LEU A 10 1.83 -20.57 -16.25
CA LEU A 10 1.70 -19.12 -16.11
C LEU A 10 1.81 -18.71 -14.64
N LYS A 11 2.55 -17.64 -14.36
CA LYS A 11 2.68 -17.03 -13.03
C LYS A 11 2.64 -15.51 -13.19
N GLY A 12 1.68 -14.86 -12.54
CA GLY A 12 1.51 -13.40 -12.62
C GLY A 12 0.11 -12.99 -13.09
N LYS A 13 -0.02 -11.74 -13.57
CA LYS A 13 -1.30 -11.16 -14.01
C LYS A 13 -1.30 -10.99 -15.53
N ILE A 14 -2.35 -11.44 -16.20
CA ILE A 14 -2.65 -11.15 -17.61
C ILE A 14 -4.05 -10.57 -17.66
N GLY A 15 -4.20 -9.32 -18.11
CA GLY A 15 -5.49 -8.63 -18.04
C GLY A 15 -6.04 -8.65 -16.62
N ASP A 16 -7.27 -9.09 -16.42
CA ASP A 16 -7.88 -9.25 -15.10
C ASP A 16 -7.71 -10.64 -14.49
N LEU A 17 -7.01 -11.56 -15.15
CA LEU A 17 -6.70 -12.88 -14.62
C LEU A 17 -5.36 -12.88 -13.89
N THR A 18 -5.37 -13.41 -12.67
CA THR A 18 -4.18 -13.67 -11.86
C THR A 18 -3.95 -15.17 -11.77
N PHE A 19 -2.77 -15.61 -12.21
CA PHE A 19 -2.33 -17.00 -12.20
C PHE A 19 -1.36 -17.22 -11.04
N PHE A 20 -1.67 -18.21 -10.19
CA PHE A 20 -0.86 -18.55 -9.02
C PHE A 20 -0.85 -20.06 -8.77
N LYS A 21 0.19 -20.53 -8.09
CA LYS A 21 0.36 -21.94 -7.74
C LYS A 21 -0.08 -22.18 -6.31
N THR A 22 -0.92 -23.19 -6.12
CA THR A 22 -1.36 -23.71 -4.82
C THR A 22 -0.83 -25.13 -4.60
N LYS A 23 -1.11 -25.73 -3.43
CA LYS A 23 -0.79 -27.15 -3.16
C LYS A 23 -1.50 -28.09 -4.15
N ASP A 24 -2.69 -27.70 -4.61
CA ASP A 24 -3.55 -28.51 -5.48
C ASP A 24 -3.35 -28.21 -6.98
N GLY A 25 -2.35 -27.39 -7.34
CA GLY A 25 -2.00 -27.09 -8.73
C GLY A 25 -2.06 -25.61 -9.11
N TYR A 26 -2.04 -25.34 -10.42
CA TYR A 26 -2.14 -23.99 -10.98
C TYR A 26 -3.59 -23.52 -11.01
N GLN A 27 -3.85 -22.36 -10.43
CA GLN A 27 -5.16 -21.75 -10.36
C GLN A 27 -5.16 -20.39 -11.03
N ALA A 28 -6.30 -20.05 -11.64
CA ALA A 28 -6.57 -18.73 -12.16
C ALA A 28 -7.72 -18.11 -11.36
N ARG A 29 -7.57 -16.84 -11.00
CA ARG A 29 -8.66 -16.04 -10.42
C ARG A 29 -8.79 -14.73 -11.20
N GLU A 30 -10.00 -14.25 -11.34
CA GLU A 30 -10.20 -12.86 -11.73
C GLU A 30 -9.72 -11.93 -10.60
N LYS A 31 -9.39 -10.69 -10.95
CA LYS A 31 -8.98 -9.66 -10.01
C LYS A 31 -10.09 -9.45 -8.97
N GLY A 32 -9.90 -10.07 -7.82
CA GLY A 32 -10.75 -9.83 -6.66
C GLY A 32 -10.55 -8.41 -6.09
N GLY A 33 -11.60 -7.90 -5.47
CA GLY A 33 -11.59 -6.60 -4.81
C GLY A 33 -12.33 -5.51 -5.59
N VAL A 34 -12.29 -4.30 -5.04
CA VAL A 34 -12.99 -3.13 -5.56
C VAL A 34 -12.14 -2.50 -6.67
N SER A 35 -12.76 -2.06 -7.77
CA SER A 35 -12.03 -1.37 -8.84
C SER A 35 -11.43 -0.05 -8.36
N ALA A 36 -10.31 0.36 -8.97
CA ALA A 36 -9.65 1.62 -8.63
C ALA A 36 -10.57 2.82 -8.88
N ASP A 37 -11.30 2.80 -9.99
CA ASP A 37 -12.28 3.84 -10.34
C ASP A 37 -13.40 3.95 -9.31
N ARG A 38 -13.84 2.81 -8.77
CA ARG A 38 -14.84 2.82 -7.71
C ARG A 38 -14.26 3.42 -6.43
N ILE A 39 -13.05 3.05 -6.01
CA ILE A 39 -12.41 3.69 -4.85
C ILE A 39 -12.23 5.21 -5.07
N ALA A 40 -11.91 5.63 -6.30
CA ALA A 40 -11.70 7.03 -6.66
C ALA A 40 -12.99 7.86 -6.63
N ASN A 41 -14.12 7.30 -7.07
CA ASN A 41 -15.34 8.07 -7.34
C ASN A 41 -16.51 7.76 -6.39
N ASP A 42 -16.62 6.55 -5.87
CA ASP A 42 -17.78 6.11 -5.08
C ASP A 42 -17.80 6.83 -3.71
N PRO A 43 -18.94 7.42 -3.29
CA PRO A 43 -19.10 8.09 -1.99
C PRO A 43 -18.79 7.20 -0.80
N ALA A 44 -19.03 5.88 -0.90
CA ALA A 44 -18.75 4.93 0.19
C ALA A 44 -17.25 4.90 0.57
N TYR A 45 -16.36 5.32 -0.34
CA TYR A 45 -14.91 5.35 -0.13
C TYR A 45 -14.36 6.74 0.19
N LEU A 46 -15.21 7.74 0.45
CA LEU A 46 -14.76 9.11 0.79
C LEU A 46 -13.74 9.09 1.95
N ARG A 47 -14.11 8.47 3.08
CA ARG A 47 -13.23 8.35 4.26
C ARG A 47 -11.97 7.55 3.98
N THR A 48 -12.02 6.57 3.07
CA THR A 48 -10.84 5.81 2.64
C THR A 48 -9.88 6.71 1.87
N ARG A 49 -10.39 7.55 0.96
CA ARG A 49 -9.58 8.51 0.21
C ARG A 49 -8.94 9.55 1.12
N GLU A 50 -9.71 10.08 2.07
CA GLU A 50 -9.22 11.03 3.09
C GLU A 50 -8.06 10.42 3.92
N ASN A 51 -8.28 9.24 4.50
CA ASN A 51 -7.25 8.54 5.27
C ASN A 51 -6.00 8.25 4.43
N ASN A 52 -6.17 7.86 3.15
CA ASN A 52 -5.05 7.61 2.25
C ASN A 52 -4.25 8.89 1.97
N ALA A 53 -4.93 10.02 1.77
CA ALA A 53 -4.29 11.32 1.57
C ALA A 53 -3.52 11.79 2.81
N GLU A 54 -4.11 11.64 4.01
CA GLU A 54 -3.44 11.94 5.28
C GLU A 54 -2.21 11.05 5.50
N PHE A 55 -2.34 9.74 5.26
CA PHE A 55 -1.23 8.80 5.38
C PHE A 55 -0.10 9.12 4.39
N GLY A 56 -0.45 9.47 3.15
CA GLY A 56 0.51 9.91 2.13
C GLY A 56 1.27 11.17 2.58
N ARG A 57 0.55 12.17 3.11
CA ARG A 57 1.16 13.38 3.70
C ARG A 57 2.10 13.04 4.85
N ALA A 58 1.70 12.12 5.74
CA ALA A 58 2.54 11.68 6.86
C ALA A 58 3.84 11.03 6.39
N CYS A 59 3.77 10.17 5.37
CA CYS A 59 4.93 9.49 4.78
C CYS A 59 5.90 10.48 4.10
N ILE A 60 5.38 11.47 3.38
CA ILE A 60 6.21 12.49 2.73
C ILE A 60 6.89 13.37 3.79
N GLY A 61 6.15 13.80 4.82
CA GLY A 61 6.70 14.57 5.93
C GLY A 61 7.81 13.81 6.68
N SER A 62 7.58 12.53 6.99
CA SER A 62 8.59 11.70 7.65
C SER A 62 9.82 11.44 6.77
N LYS A 63 9.63 11.30 5.45
CA LYS A 63 10.74 11.21 4.48
C LYS A 63 11.57 12.50 4.48
N LYS A 64 10.95 13.67 4.34
CA LYS A 64 11.65 14.96 4.33
C LYS A 64 12.52 15.14 5.58
N LEU A 65 11.98 14.86 6.76
CA LEU A 65 12.74 14.98 8.01
C LEU A 65 13.93 14.02 8.07
N ARG A 66 13.77 12.78 7.59
CA ARG A 66 14.88 11.82 7.51
C ARG A 66 15.94 12.23 6.50
N ASP A 67 15.54 12.82 5.38
CA ASP A 67 16.48 13.27 4.36
C ASP A 67 17.33 14.45 4.89
N VAL A 68 16.74 15.38 5.65
CA VAL A 68 17.48 16.47 6.32
C VAL A 68 18.44 15.93 7.39
N LEU A 69 18.03 14.93 8.17
CA LEU A 69 18.82 14.36 9.27
C LEU A 69 19.70 13.18 8.84
N ARG A 70 19.86 12.94 7.52
CA ARG A 70 20.48 11.72 6.99
C ARG A 70 21.90 11.47 7.51
N SER A 71 22.71 12.52 7.62
CA SER A 71 24.09 12.43 8.12
C SER A 71 24.18 11.88 9.55
N ILE A 72 23.18 12.18 10.39
CA ILE A 72 23.11 11.73 11.78
C ILE A 72 22.51 10.31 11.85
N ILE A 73 21.48 10.05 11.04
CA ILE A 73 20.73 8.78 11.05
C ILE A 73 21.58 7.61 10.54
N LEU A 74 22.48 7.83 9.57
CA LEU A 74 23.32 6.79 8.98
C LEU A 74 24.19 6.05 10.00
N LEU A 75 24.53 6.71 11.11
CA LEU A 75 25.35 6.14 12.17
C LEU A 75 24.55 5.34 13.21
N THR A 76 23.22 5.25 13.07
CA THR A 76 22.32 4.61 14.03
C THR A 76 21.69 3.35 13.43
N SER A 77 21.80 2.21 14.13
CA SER A 77 21.10 0.98 13.75
C SER A 77 19.68 0.96 14.33
N ASP A 78 18.70 1.47 13.58
CA ASP A 78 17.28 1.37 13.96
C ASP A 78 16.35 1.17 12.75
N ALA A 79 16.04 -0.10 12.48
CA ALA A 79 15.15 -0.49 11.39
C ALA A 79 13.69 -0.01 11.56
N LYS A 80 13.25 0.32 12.79
CA LYS A 80 11.85 0.72 13.08
C LYS A 80 11.68 2.23 13.16
N MET A 81 12.76 3.02 13.09
CA MET A 81 12.71 4.48 13.22
C MET A 81 11.77 5.13 12.20
N ALA A 82 11.82 4.72 10.93
CA ALA A 82 10.95 5.28 9.89
C ALA A 82 9.46 5.10 10.20
N ASN A 83 9.06 3.91 10.68
CA ASN A 83 7.67 3.62 11.03
C ASN A 83 7.20 4.42 12.25
N ARG A 84 8.06 4.54 13.27
CA ARG A 84 7.75 5.35 14.46
C ARG A 84 7.62 6.82 14.10
N LEU A 85 8.50 7.32 13.22
CA LEU A 85 8.45 8.71 12.78
C LEU A 85 7.17 8.99 12.00
N THR A 86 6.83 8.17 10.99
CA THR A 86 5.57 8.31 10.25
C THR A 86 4.36 8.27 11.19
N SER A 87 4.36 7.38 12.20
CA SER A 87 3.30 7.32 13.22
C SER A 87 3.17 8.62 14.03
N ARG A 88 4.30 9.30 14.32
CA ARG A 88 4.28 10.59 15.03
C ARG A 88 3.78 11.72 14.12
N ILE A 89 4.23 11.77 12.86
CA ILE A 89 3.71 12.75 11.88
C ILE A 89 2.21 12.55 11.65
N ALA A 90 1.72 11.32 11.58
CA ALA A 90 0.29 11.04 11.45
C ALA A 90 -0.53 11.59 12.64
N ARG A 91 0.01 11.53 13.86
CA ARG A 91 -0.64 12.16 15.04
C ARG A 91 -0.65 13.68 14.95
N ILE A 92 0.41 14.28 14.43
CA ILE A 92 0.49 15.73 14.22
C ILE A 92 -0.56 16.18 13.21
N ILE A 93 -0.66 15.50 12.06
CA ILE A 93 -1.66 15.79 11.03
C ILE A 93 -3.09 15.68 11.59
N LYS A 94 -3.38 14.67 12.41
CA LYS A 94 -4.70 14.50 13.05
C LYS A 94 -5.00 15.53 14.14
N ALA A 95 -3.97 16.12 14.74
CA ALA A 95 -4.12 17.17 15.74
C ALA A 95 -4.25 18.56 15.10
N ASP A 96 -3.96 18.69 13.80
CA ASP A 96 -4.11 19.95 13.07
C ASP A 96 -5.60 20.25 12.85
N THR A 97 -6.05 21.34 13.45
CA THR A 97 -7.46 21.78 13.42
C THR A 97 -7.81 22.56 12.15
N VAL A 98 -6.85 22.86 11.28
CA VAL A 98 -7.02 23.71 10.08
C VAL A 98 -6.90 22.90 8.77
N ASN A 99 -6.97 21.58 8.85
CA ASN A 99 -6.84 20.68 7.68
C ASN A 99 -7.97 20.83 6.65
#